data_AF-A0A8J6A554-F1
#
_entry.id   AF-A0A8J6A554-F1
#
_cell.length_a   1.000
_cell.length_b   1.000
_cell.length_c   1.000
_cell.angle_alpha   90.00
_cell.angle_beta   90.00
_cell.angle_gamma   90.00
#
_symmetry.space_group_name_H-M   'P 1'
#
loop_
_entity.id
_entity.type
_entity.pdbx_description
1 polymer ?
#
loop_
_entity_poly.entity_id
_entity_poly.type
_entity_poly.pdbx_seq_one_letter_code
_entity_poly.pdbx_strand_id
1 'polypeptide(L)'
;GGHAQVSAPVLDTGINGRHHEDARTARDRTVRTNKPDGSSSSRERSSSREGEMRQGLGGLPASRPPGPLAPLPAISPVTVLSFAVYLTAWKEDEDQEPGLSLSWRVVTGWRDEKCQNMSSKTKSIGVIGAPFSKGQPRGGVEGGPLVLRKAGLLEKLKEQECDVKDYGDLPFADVPNDSPFQIMKNPRTVGKANEQLAGVVTDVKKNGRISLVLGGDHSLAIGSISGHAKVHPDLCVVWVDAHSDINTPQTTSSGNLHGQPVSFLLKELKGKIPDIPGFSWVTPCLSAKDIVYIGLRDVDPGEHYILKTLGIKFFSMTDVDKLGIGKVMEETLSYLIGRKKRPIHLSFDVDGLDPAFTPATGTPVPGGLSYREGLYITEEIYKTGLLSGLDIMEVNPSLGKTPEEVTRTVNTAVAITLSCFGVAREGNHKPIDYLNPP
;
A
#
# COMPACT_ATOMS: atom_id res chain seq x y z
N GLY A 1 -73.86 -9.69 21.09
CA GLY A 1 -72.62 -10.31 21.62
C GLY A 1 -71.50 -9.79 20.75
N GLY A 2 -70.51 -9.05 21.24
CA GLY A 2 -69.70 -9.14 22.45
C GLY A 2 -68.26 -8.95 21.93
N HIS A 3 -67.70 -7.73 21.88
CA HIS A 3 -66.96 -7.01 22.94
C HIS A 3 -65.93 -7.90 23.68
N ALA A 4 -64.67 -7.51 23.87
CA ALA A 4 -64.24 -6.21 24.36
C ALA A 4 -62.75 -5.87 24.10
N GLN A 5 -62.51 -4.55 24.10
CA GLN A 5 -61.24 -3.85 24.37
C GLN A 5 -60.96 -3.77 25.90
N VAL A 6 -59.90 -3.00 26.23
CA VAL A 6 -59.60 -2.23 27.46
C VAL A 6 -58.99 -3.05 28.62
N SER A 7 -58.09 -2.58 29.51
CA SER A 7 -57.49 -1.27 29.85
C SER A 7 -56.26 -1.51 30.75
N ALA A 8 -55.38 -0.51 30.90
CA ALA A 8 -54.52 -0.35 32.08
C ALA A 8 -55.32 0.08 33.32
N PRO A 9 -54.74 -0.01 34.55
CA PRO A 9 -54.53 1.24 35.30
C PRO A 9 -53.28 1.28 36.21
N VAL A 10 -53.02 2.48 36.72
CA VAL A 10 -52.00 2.93 37.69
C VAL A 10 -52.68 3.30 39.03
N LEU A 11 -51.88 3.40 40.12
CA LEU A 11 -52.10 3.97 41.49
C LEU A 11 -52.40 2.92 42.57
N ASP A 12 -51.98 3.01 43.85
CA ASP A 12 -51.02 3.79 44.65
C ASP A 12 -51.07 3.23 46.11
N THR A 13 -50.08 3.58 46.94
CA THR A 13 -50.06 3.65 48.43
C THR A 13 -49.65 2.47 49.34
N GLY A 14 -48.79 2.78 50.33
CA GLY A 14 -48.76 2.18 51.69
C GLY A 14 -47.47 1.45 52.11
N ILE A 15 -46.41 2.14 52.55
CA ILE A 15 -46.01 2.45 53.96
C ILE A 15 -45.72 1.25 54.89
N ASN A 16 -44.43 1.06 55.24
CA ASN A 16 -43.82 0.80 56.56
C ASN A 16 -42.38 0.32 56.30
N GLY A 17 -41.28 0.91 56.76
CA GLY A 17 -41.04 1.65 57.98
C GLY A 17 -40.01 0.87 58.81
N ARG A 18 -38.72 1.27 58.77
CA ARG A 18 -37.84 1.26 59.96
C ARG A 18 -36.54 2.03 59.73
N HIS A 19 -36.32 2.93 60.69
CA HIS A 19 -35.22 3.85 60.89
C HIS A 19 -33.86 3.17 61.13
N HIS A 20 -32.79 3.84 60.71
CA HIS A 20 -31.79 4.35 61.65
C HIS A 20 -31.07 5.57 61.04
N GLU A 21 -31.28 6.73 61.67
CA GLU A 21 -30.41 7.90 61.58
C GLU A 21 -29.19 7.69 62.50
N ASP A 22 -28.04 8.22 62.07
CA ASP A 22 -27.20 9.15 62.84
C ASP A 22 -26.03 9.56 61.91
N ALA A 23 -25.90 10.79 61.42
CA ALA A 23 -25.71 12.10 62.05
C ALA A 23 -24.24 12.58 62.01
N ARG A 24 -24.03 13.64 61.22
CA ARG A 24 -23.15 14.80 61.43
C ARG A 24 -21.62 14.60 61.34
N THR A 25 -20.98 15.33 60.43
CA THR A 25 -20.44 16.68 60.74
C THR A 25 -19.83 17.35 59.49
N ALA A 26 -20.19 18.62 59.31
CA ALA A 26 -19.54 19.56 58.40
C ALA A 26 -18.57 20.46 59.20
N ARG A 27 -17.44 20.85 58.60
CA ARG A 27 -16.65 22.07 58.86
C ARG A 27 -15.72 22.26 57.64
N ASP A 28 -15.82 23.27 56.79
CA ASP A 28 -15.67 24.75 56.92
C ASP A 28 -14.27 25.21 56.44
N ARG A 29 -14.29 26.10 55.42
CA ARG A 29 -13.27 27.10 54.96
C ARG A 29 -11.90 26.60 54.47
N THR A 30 -11.24 27.18 53.45
CA THR A 30 -11.15 28.61 53.09
C THR A 30 -10.60 28.81 51.67
N VAL A 31 -11.07 29.86 51.01
CA VAL A 31 -10.52 30.51 49.80
C VAL A 31 -9.21 31.25 50.12
N ARG A 32 -8.25 31.29 49.18
CA ARG A 32 -7.38 32.47 48.98
C ARG A 32 -6.70 32.48 47.60
N THR A 33 -7.02 33.53 46.86
CA THR A 33 -6.32 34.10 45.70
C THR A 33 -5.01 34.77 46.12
N ASN A 34 -4.04 34.91 45.20
CA ASN A 34 -3.37 36.17 44.85
C ASN A 34 -2.23 35.98 43.83
N LYS A 35 -2.34 36.70 42.70
CA LYS A 35 -1.26 37.43 41.99
C LYS A 35 -1.20 38.86 42.63
N PRO A 36 -0.19 39.74 42.43
CA PRO A 36 0.43 40.06 41.13
C PRO A 36 1.90 40.57 41.10
N ASP A 37 2.35 40.81 39.86
CA ASP A 37 3.30 41.81 39.30
C ASP A 37 4.76 41.98 39.75
N GLY A 38 5.62 42.23 38.75
CA GLY A 38 6.91 42.92 38.94
C GLY A 38 7.96 42.63 37.86
N SER A 39 8.12 43.58 36.94
CA SER A 39 9.05 43.64 35.81
C SER A 39 10.53 43.86 36.20
N SER A 40 11.46 43.43 35.34
CA SER A 40 12.39 44.33 34.62
C SER A 40 13.58 43.59 33.98
N SER A 41 14.08 44.24 32.94
CA SER A 41 15.16 43.90 32.02
C SER A 41 16.55 43.80 32.64
N SER A 42 17.46 43.04 32.02
CA SER A 42 18.64 43.61 31.34
C SER A 42 19.66 42.57 30.82
N ARG A 43 20.04 42.77 29.55
CA ARG A 43 21.40 42.70 28.95
C ARG A 43 22.18 41.38 28.90
N GLU A 44 22.28 40.88 27.66
CA GLU A 44 23.51 40.58 26.90
C GLU A 44 24.85 40.43 27.66
N ARG A 45 25.53 39.29 27.42
CA ARG A 45 26.94 39.28 26.98
C ARG A 45 27.38 37.94 26.36
N SER A 46 27.88 38.03 25.11
CA SER A 46 29.02 37.32 24.47
C SER A 46 29.50 35.97 25.05
N SER A 47 29.46 34.86 24.31
CA SER A 47 30.36 34.44 23.20
C SER A 47 31.83 34.16 23.60
N SER A 48 32.40 33.15 22.91
CA SER A 48 33.78 32.66 22.84
C SER A 48 34.19 31.45 23.72
N ARG A 49 34.27 30.28 23.07
CA ARG A 49 35.23 29.20 23.36
C ARG A 49 35.73 28.60 22.03
N GLU A 50 36.77 29.22 21.48
CA GLU A 50 37.85 28.51 20.78
C GLU A 50 38.65 27.75 21.86
N GLY A 51 39.24 26.57 21.69
CA GLY A 51 39.91 26.01 20.52
C GLY A 51 41.38 25.84 20.89
N GLU A 52 41.79 24.69 21.45
CA GLU A 52 43.21 24.31 21.53
C GLU A 52 43.38 22.80 21.31
N MET A 53 43.79 22.45 20.08
CA MET A 53 44.54 21.24 19.78
C MET A 53 46.01 21.50 20.14
N ARG A 54 46.64 20.56 20.86
CA ARG A 54 48.10 20.44 20.91
C ARG A 54 48.55 19.02 20.57
N GLN A 55 49.66 19.03 19.85
CA GLN A 55 50.32 17.97 19.11
C GLN A 55 51.00 16.93 20.01
N GLY A 56 51.11 15.71 19.50
CA GLY A 56 52.02 14.66 19.97
C GLY A 56 52.55 13.88 18.77
N LEU A 57 53.76 14.23 18.34
CA LEU A 57 54.57 13.57 17.32
C LEU A 57 55.10 12.22 17.83
N GLY A 58 55.15 11.19 16.97
CA GLY A 58 55.89 9.97 17.26
C GLY A 58 55.86 8.89 16.17
N GLY A 59 56.87 8.89 15.29
CA GLY A 59 57.54 7.67 14.80
C GLY A 59 56.91 6.86 13.65
N LEU A 60 57.38 7.10 12.42
CA LEU A 60 57.36 6.14 11.31
C LEU A 60 58.49 5.10 11.48
N PRO A 61 58.31 3.89 10.90
CA PRO A 61 59.43 3.35 10.11
C PRO A 61 59.04 2.93 8.69
N ALA A 62 59.99 3.24 7.82
CA ALA A 62 60.27 2.88 6.44
C ALA A 62 59.54 1.69 5.79
N SER A 63 59.15 1.96 4.55
CA SER A 63 58.77 1.06 3.47
C SER A 63 59.83 0.00 3.15
N ARG A 64 59.39 -1.24 2.91
CA ARG A 64 60.15 -2.29 2.22
C ARG A 64 59.49 -2.60 0.86
N PRO A 65 60.27 -2.89 -0.19
CA PRO A 65 59.74 -3.18 -1.53
C PRO A 65 59.15 -4.59 -1.62
N PRO A 66 58.18 -4.85 -2.51
CA PRO A 66 57.63 -6.19 -2.71
C PRO A 66 58.63 -7.06 -3.50
N GLY A 67 58.94 -8.25 -2.95
CA GLY A 67 59.68 -9.31 -3.62
C GLY A 67 58.81 -10.13 -4.58
N PRO A 68 59.42 -10.98 -5.43
CA PRO A 68 58.75 -11.59 -6.58
C PRO A 68 57.76 -12.71 -6.20
N LEU A 69 56.74 -12.84 -7.04
CA LEU A 69 55.67 -13.85 -7.02
C LEU A 69 56.23 -15.28 -7.15
N ALA A 70 55.78 -16.17 -6.27
CA ALA A 70 55.97 -17.61 -6.40
C ALA A 70 54.82 -18.25 -7.21
N PRO A 71 55.09 -19.31 -8.01
CA PRO A 71 54.16 -19.82 -9.02
C PRO A 71 53.06 -20.72 -8.44
N LEU A 72 51.88 -20.64 -9.06
CA LEU A 72 50.75 -21.55 -8.87
C LEU A 72 51.02 -22.91 -9.57
N PRO A 73 50.64 -24.05 -8.98
CA PRO A 73 50.72 -25.34 -9.67
C PRO A 73 49.53 -25.55 -10.62
N ALA A 74 49.83 -26.21 -11.75
CA ALA A 74 48.94 -26.49 -12.85
C ALA A 74 47.92 -27.62 -12.58
N ILE A 75 46.87 -27.60 -13.39
CA ILE A 75 45.62 -28.36 -13.39
C ILE A 75 45.81 -29.82 -13.85
N SER A 76 44.97 -30.73 -13.34
CA SER A 76 44.56 -31.98 -14.02
C SER A 76 43.04 -32.20 -13.83
N PRO A 77 42.30 -32.76 -14.81
CA PRO A 77 40.84 -32.59 -14.95
C PRO A 77 40.02 -33.77 -14.37
N VAL A 78 38.71 -33.80 -14.72
CA VAL A 78 37.64 -34.78 -14.38
C VAL A 78 36.97 -34.49 -13.02
N THR A 79 35.65 -34.31 -12.83
CA THR A 79 34.44 -34.80 -13.51
C THR A 79 33.26 -33.89 -13.18
N VAL A 80 32.40 -33.58 -14.16
CA VAL A 80 31.07 -32.98 -13.97
C VAL A 80 30.03 -34.09 -13.97
N LEU A 81 29.17 -34.14 -12.95
CA LEU A 81 27.90 -34.86 -12.89
C LEU A 81 26.88 -33.89 -12.25
N SER A 82 25.61 -33.77 -12.62
CA SER A 82 24.80 -34.08 -13.80
C SER A 82 23.48 -33.35 -13.53
N PHE A 83 22.97 -32.54 -14.46
CA PHE A 83 21.57 -32.11 -14.45
C PHE A 83 20.77 -33.12 -15.26
N ALA A 84 19.75 -33.71 -14.66
CA ALA A 84 18.81 -34.60 -15.34
C ALA A 84 17.75 -33.76 -16.07
N VAL A 85 17.70 -33.90 -17.39
CA VAL A 85 16.55 -33.50 -18.22
C VAL A 85 15.90 -34.77 -18.73
N TYR A 86 14.62 -34.95 -18.40
CA TYR A 86 13.78 -35.98 -19.00
C TYR A 86 13.41 -35.53 -20.42
N LEU A 87 13.87 -36.28 -21.43
CA LEU A 87 13.29 -36.28 -22.77
C LEU A 87 13.04 -37.75 -23.16
N THR A 88 11.78 -38.04 -23.43
CA THR A 88 11.32 -39.30 -24.02
C THR A 88 11.76 -39.38 -25.49
N ALA A 89 12.51 -40.43 -25.84
CA ALA A 89 12.83 -40.84 -27.21
C ALA A 89 11.66 -41.70 -27.78
N TRP A 90 11.35 -41.75 -29.08
CA TRP A 90 12.02 -42.39 -30.24
C TRP A 90 11.18 -42.03 -31.50
N LYS A 91 11.64 -41.97 -32.76
CA LYS A 91 12.45 -42.92 -33.54
C LYS A 91 12.99 -42.21 -34.81
N GLU A 92 14.26 -42.46 -35.14
CA GLU A 92 14.93 -42.06 -36.39
C GLU A 92 14.71 -43.09 -37.52
N ASP A 93 14.82 -42.62 -38.77
CA ASP A 93 15.50 -43.35 -39.86
C ASP A 93 16.27 -42.30 -40.71
N GLU A 94 17.48 -42.71 -41.11
CA GLU A 94 18.59 -41.95 -41.71
C GLU A 94 18.35 -41.47 -43.16
N ASP A 95 18.97 -40.33 -43.55
CA ASP A 95 20.05 -40.27 -44.58
C ASP A 95 20.30 -38.85 -45.14
N GLN A 96 21.60 -38.56 -45.38
CA GLN A 96 22.23 -37.49 -46.19
C GLN A 96 22.85 -36.24 -45.49
N GLU A 97 24.19 -36.17 -45.65
CA GLU A 97 25.14 -35.06 -45.42
C GLU A 97 24.93 -33.83 -46.35
N PRO A 98 25.74 -32.73 -46.30
CA PRO A 98 26.53 -32.11 -45.21
C PRO A 98 26.27 -30.58 -45.11
N GLY A 99 26.71 -29.92 -44.03
CA GLY A 99 26.79 -28.44 -44.02
C GLY A 99 26.94 -27.80 -42.66
N LEU A 100 28.19 -27.71 -42.18
CA LEU A 100 28.52 -26.89 -41.01
C LEU A 100 28.35 -25.41 -41.35
N SER A 101 27.21 -24.85 -40.95
CA SER A 101 26.98 -23.43 -40.75
C SER A 101 26.52 -23.23 -39.31
N LEU A 102 27.46 -22.86 -38.44
CA LEU A 102 27.18 -22.47 -37.06
C LEU A 102 26.53 -21.08 -37.08
N SER A 103 25.20 -21.08 -37.24
CA SER A 103 24.35 -19.94 -36.92
C SER A 103 24.17 -19.88 -35.41
N TRP A 104 24.71 -18.84 -34.76
CA TRP A 104 24.33 -18.47 -33.41
C TRP A 104 22.87 -18.01 -33.42
N ARG A 105 21.94 -18.93 -33.13
CA ARG A 105 20.57 -18.53 -32.73
C ARG A 105 20.64 -17.99 -31.32
N VAL A 106 20.75 -16.66 -31.21
CA VAL A 106 20.27 -15.96 -30.01
C VAL A 106 18.80 -16.32 -29.88
N VAL A 107 18.42 -16.96 -28.77
CA VAL A 107 17.01 -17.18 -28.45
C VAL A 107 16.43 -15.82 -28.02
N THR A 108 16.11 -14.97 -28.99
CA THR A 108 15.22 -13.82 -28.82
C THR A 108 13.78 -14.33 -28.82
N GLY A 109 13.46 -15.22 -27.89
CA GLY A 109 12.16 -15.88 -27.81
C GLY A 109 11.17 -15.17 -26.89
N TRP A 110 11.05 -13.84 -26.96
CA TRP A 110 9.99 -13.09 -26.24
C TRP A 110 9.56 -11.77 -26.89
N ARG A 111 10.15 -11.36 -28.00
CA ARG A 111 9.70 -10.22 -28.81
C ARG A 111 9.31 -10.76 -30.18
N ASP A 112 8.04 -10.64 -30.55
CA ASP A 112 7.61 -10.15 -31.87
C ASP A 112 6.20 -10.54 -32.34
N GLU A 113 5.35 -11.23 -31.56
CA GLU A 113 4.00 -11.59 -32.07
C GLU A 113 2.79 -11.26 -31.16
N LYS A 114 2.95 -10.46 -30.09
CA LYS A 114 1.83 -10.12 -29.18
C LYS A 114 1.53 -8.63 -28.98
N CYS A 115 2.14 -7.72 -29.74
CA CYS A 115 1.78 -6.29 -29.70
C CYS A 115 0.68 -5.89 -30.69
N GLN A 116 0.08 -6.83 -31.42
CA GLN A 116 -1.05 -6.54 -32.30
C GLN A 116 -2.30 -7.25 -31.75
N ASN A 117 -3.34 -6.46 -31.46
CA ASN A 117 -4.64 -6.86 -30.90
C ASN A 117 -4.74 -7.12 -29.37
N MET A 118 -4.25 -6.19 -28.55
CA MET A 118 -4.98 -5.89 -27.31
C MET A 118 -6.30 -5.21 -27.72
N SER A 119 -7.38 -5.99 -27.71
CA SER A 119 -8.75 -5.57 -28.04
C SER A 119 -9.06 -4.16 -27.53
N SER A 120 -9.48 -3.31 -28.47
CA SER A 120 -9.92 -1.91 -28.36
C SER A 120 -11.16 -1.67 -27.49
N LYS A 121 -11.33 -2.45 -26.41
CA LYS A 121 -12.42 -2.23 -25.46
C LYS A 121 -12.04 -1.07 -24.54
N THR A 122 -12.72 0.06 -24.75
CA THR A 122 -12.85 1.17 -23.81
C THR A 122 -12.90 0.63 -22.38
N LYS A 123 -11.95 1.05 -21.53
CA LYS A 123 -11.91 0.64 -20.13
C LYS A 123 -12.92 1.47 -19.35
N SER A 124 -13.92 0.81 -18.75
CA SER A 124 -14.87 1.48 -17.86
C SER A 124 -14.32 1.55 -16.43
N ILE A 125 -14.24 2.75 -15.89
CA ILE A 125 -13.68 3.06 -14.57
C ILE A 125 -14.81 3.61 -13.68
N GLY A 126 -14.86 3.14 -12.44
CA GLY A 126 -15.69 3.72 -11.38
C GLY A 126 -14.79 4.35 -10.33
N VAL A 127 -14.76 5.69 -10.29
CA VAL A 127 -13.93 6.45 -9.35
C VAL A 127 -14.71 6.63 -8.05
N ILE A 128 -14.09 6.32 -6.93
CA ILE A 128 -14.66 6.43 -5.59
C ILE A 128 -13.68 7.26 -4.76
N GLY A 129 -14.10 8.40 -4.23
CA GLY A 129 -13.30 9.09 -3.23
C GLY A 129 -13.61 8.58 -1.84
N ALA A 130 -12.55 8.32 -1.06
CA ALA A 130 -12.65 7.85 0.31
C ALA A 130 -11.88 8.80 1.24
N PRO A 131 -12.41 10.01 1.51
CA PRO A 131 -11.74 11.02 2.35
C PRO A 131 -11.76 10.61 3.83
N PHE A 132 -10.82 9.75 4.24
CA PHE A 132 -10.77 9.14 5.57
C PHE A 132 -9.36 9.18 6.17
N SER A 133 -9.25 9.52 7.46
CA SER A 133 -7.95 9.67 8.13
C SER A 133 -7.81 9.01 9.49
N LYS A 134 -8.86 8.35 10.00
CA LYS A 134 -8.85 7.83 11.39
C LYS A 134 -8.04 6.56 11.56
N GLY A 135 -7.52 5.96 10.48
CA GLY A 135 -6.58 4.85 10.55
C GLY A 135 -5.21 5.25 11.11
N GLN A 136 -4.92 6.55 11.19
CA GLN A 136 -3.62 7.10 11.59
C GLN A 136 -3.77 8.48 12.28
N PRO A 137 -2.71 9.06 12.87
CA PRO A 137 -2.85 10.22 13.76
C PRO A 137 -2.88 11.58 13.04
N ARG A 138 -2.42 11.67 11.80
CA ARG A 138 -2.26 12.92 11.02
C ARG A 138 -3.49 13.15 10.13
N GLY A 139 -4.31 14.12 10.48
CA GLY A 139 -5.31 14.64 9.53
C GLY A 139 -4.68 15.14 8.22
N GLY A 140 -5.51 15.47 7.25
CA GLY A 140 -5.12 16.02 5.95
C GLY A 140 -5.09 14.99 4.80
N VAL A 141 -4.92 13.69 5.08
CA VAL A 141 -5.08 12.64 4.04
C VAL A 141 -6.51 12.60 3.48
N GLU A 142 -7.51 13.03 4.26
CA GLU A 142 -8.88 13.20 3.76
C GLU A 142 -8.99 14.24 2.62
N GLY A 143 -7.97 15.09 2.45
CA GLY A 143 -7.84 16.02 1.33
C GLY A 143 -7.33 15.39 0.03
N GLY A 144 -6.77 14.17 0.07
CA GLY A 144 -6.22 13.42 -1.06
C GLY A 144 -7.17 13.33 -2.26
N PRO A 145 -8.42 12.84 -2.09
CA PRO A 145 -9.37 12.68 -3.20
C PRO A 145 -9.69 14.00 -3.89
N LEU A 146 -9.79 15.09 -3.10
CA LEU A 146 -10.08 16.43 -3.61
C LEU A 146 -8.91 16.96 -4.46
N VAL A 147 -7.68 16.86 -3.97
CA VAL A 147 -6.51 17.41 -4.69
C VAL A 147 -6.19 16.61 -5.96
N LEU A 148 -6.40 15.29 -5.94
CA LEU A 148 -6.26 14.44 -7.13
C LEU A 148 -7.29 14.81 -8.21
N ARG A 149 -8.56 15.03 -7.83
CA ARG A 149 -9.57 15.55 -8.77
C ARG A 149 -9.22 16.93 -9.29
N LYS A 150 -8.81 17.86 -8.42
CA LYS A 150 -8.40 19.23 -8.81
C LYS A 150 -7.21 19.25 -9.77
N ALA A 151 -6.33 18.25 -9.72
CA ALA A 151 -5.22 18.09 -10.66
C ALA A 151 -5.65 17.58 -12.06
N GLY A 152 -6.94 17.41 -12.29
CA GLY A 152 -7.50 17.03 -13.58
C GLY A 152 -7.52 15.53 -13.83
N LEU A 153 -7.49 14.69 -12.77
CA LEU A 153 -7.42 13.24 -12.92
C LEU A 153 -8.54 12.67 -13.80
N LEU A 154 -9.78 13.12 -13.59
CA LEU A 154 -10.94 12.59 -14.32
C LEU A 154 -10.92 13.00 -15.80
N GLU A 155 -10.52 14.23 -16.06
CA GLU A 155 -10.36 14.80 -17.40
C GLU A 155 -9.27 14.03 -18.16
N LYS A 156 -8.11 13.85 -17.55
CA LYS A 156 -6.97 13.12 -18.13
C LYS A 156 -7.30 11.65 -18.40
N LEU A 157 -8.11 10.99 -17.55
CA LEU A 157 -8.58 9.63 -17.82
C LEU A 157 -9.51 9.57 -19.04
N LYS A 158 -10.42 10.55 -19.19
CA LYS A 158 -11.31 10.65 -20.36
C LYS A 158 -10.54 10.94 -21.65
N GLU A 159 -9.46 11.72 -21.59
CA GLU A 159 -8.55 11.97 -22.73
C GLU A 159 -7.93 10.67 -23.27
N GLN A 160 -7.77 9.64 -22.43
CA GLN A 160 -7.28 8.31 -22.80
C GLN A 160 -8.39 7.35 -23.27
N GLU A 161 -9.56 7.87 -23.64
CA GLU A 161 -10.71 7.10 -24.09
C GLU A 161 -11.23 6.09 -23.05
N CYS A 162 -11.05 6.37 -21.76
CA CYS A 162 -11.68 5.61 -20.69
C CYS A 162 -13.13 6.08 -20.46
N ASP A 163 -14.04 5.14 -20.21
CA ASP A 163 -15.41 5.42 -19.76
C ASP A 163 -15.40 5.65 -18.24
N VAL A 164 -15.25 6.90 -17.83
CA VAL A 164 -15.13 7.31 -16.42
C VAL A 164 -16.49 7.66 -15.84
N LYS A 165 -16.89 6.95 -14.77
CA LYS A 165 -18.01 7.31 -13.90
C LYS A 165 -17.47 7.67 -12.51
N ASP A 166 -17.69 8.90 -12.07
CA ASP A 166 -17.38 9.34 -10.70
C ASP A 166 -18.56 9.03 -9.79
N TYR A 167 -18.33 8.23 -8.75
CA TYR A 167 -19.30 7.90 -7.70
C TYR A 167 -19.26 8.92 -6.55
N GLY A 168 -18.42 9.96 -6.65
CA GLY A 168 -18.26 11.00 -5.67
C GLY A 168 -17.40 10.57 -4.48
N ASP A 169 -17.45 11.38 -3.43
CA ASP A 169 -16.77 11.12 -2.17
C ASP A 169 -17.73 10.47 -1.18
N LEU A 170 -17.29 9.39 -0.52
CA LEU A 170 -18.09 8.72 0.48
C LEU A 170 -18.21 9.59 1.75
N PRO A 171 -19.43 9.82 2.27
CA PRO A 171 -19.60 10.48 3.55
C PRO A 171 -19.32 9.48 4.67
N PHE A 172 -18.18 9.63 5.33
CA PHE A 172 -17.86 8.85 6.53
C PHE A 172 -18.28 9.61 7.78
N ALA A 173 -19.24 9.05 8.51
CA ALA A 173 -19.65 9.60 9.80
C ALA A 173 -18.70 9.11 10.90
N ASP A 174 -18.28 10.03 11.77
CA ASP A 174 -17.60 9.66 13.01
C ASP A 174 -18.55 8.83 13.88
N VAL A 175 -18.03 7.75 14.47
CA VAL A 175 -18.77 6.96 15.44
C VAL A 175 -18.55 7.58 16.83
N PRO A 176 -19.59 8.09 17.50
CA PRO A 176 -19.43 8.67 18.82
C PRO A 176 -18.94 7.62 19.83
N ASN A 177 -18.12 8.04 20.79
CA ASN A 177 -17.57 7.18 21.85
C ASN A 177 -16.74 5.99 21.33
N ASP A 178 -15.97 6.19 20.26
CA ASP A 178 -15.09 5.16 19.71
C ASP A 178 -13.81 4.95 20.54
N SER A 179 -14.00 4.37 21.73
CA SER A 179 -12.89 4.06 22.64
C SER A 179 -11.94 3.03 22.00
N PRO A 180 -10.61 3.18 22.20
CA PRO A 180 -9.63 2.22 21.71
C PRO A 180 -9.95 0.78 22.11
N PHE A 181 -9.61 -0.17 21.22
CA PHE A 181 -9.60 -1.59 21.54
C PHE A 181 -8.18 -2.00 21.87
N GLN A 182 -7.89 -2.24 23.15
CA GLN A 182 -6.51 -2.30 23.64
C GLN A 182 -5.77 -0.99 23.25
N ILE A 183 -4.68 -1.07 22.50
CA ILE A 183 -3.97 0.11 21.99
C ILE A 183 -4.49 0.60 20.64
N MET A 184 -5.33 -0.17 19.96
CA MET A 184 -5.79 0.12 18.61
C MET A 184 -6.83 1.24 18.62
N LYS A 185 -6.55 2.29 17.83
CA LYS A 185 -7.26 3.57 17.85
C LYS A 185 -8.41 3.56 16.85
N ASN A 186 -9.50 4.23 17.19
CA ASN A 186 -10.67 4.46 16.32
C ASN A 186 -11.25 3.19 15.63
N PRO A 187 -11.35 2.04 16.31
CA PRO A 187 -11.69 0.78 15.65
C PRO A 187 -13.09 0.79 14.99
N ARG A 188 -14.10 1.38 15.65
CA ARG A 188 -15.47 1.37 15.11
C ARG A 188 -15.58 2.30 13.91
N THR A 189 -14.93 3.44 13.96
CA THR A 189 -14.92 4.45 12.89
C THR A 189 -14.23 3.91 11.65
N VAL A 190 -13.05 3.30 11.81
CA VAL A 190 -12.32 2.63 10.71
C VAL A 190 -13.10 1.45 10.16
N GLY A 191 -13.63 0.59 11.03
CA GLY A 191 -14.43 -0.56 10.62
C GLY A 191 -15.68 -0.16 9.84
N LYS A 192 -16.38 0.89 10.26
CA LYS A 192 -17.59 1.38 9.61
C LYS A 192 -17.31 2.02 8.25
N ALA A 193 -16.26 2.83 8.14
CA ALA A 193 -15.85 3.43 6.87
C ALA A 193 -15.50 2.34 5.84
N ASN A 194 -14.77 1.31 6.27
CA ASN A 194 -14.42 0.18 5.41
C ASN A 194 -15.64 -0.67 5.01
N GLU A 195 -16.62 -0.86 5.89
CA GLU A 195 -17.87 -1.56 5.56
C GLU A 195 -18.62 -0.84 4.42
N GLN A 196 -18.73 0.49 4.54
CA GLN A 196 -19.36 1.33 3.54
C GLN A 196 -18.59 1.30 2.21
N LEU A 197 -17.25 1.45 2.26
CA LEU A 197 -16.40 1.36 1.07
C LEU A 197 -16.53 -0.01 0.38
N ALA A 198 -16.52 -1.10 1.14
CA ALA A 198 -16.71 -2.44 0.59
C ALA A 198 -18.04 -2.59 -0.16
N GLY A 199 -19.12 -1.99 0.35
CA GLY A 199 -20.41 -1.94 -0.34
C GLY A 199 -20.30 -1.26 -1.70
N VAL A 200 -19.75 -0.04 -1.74
CA VAL A 200 -19.65 0.75 -2.98
C VAL A 200 -18.70 0.11 -3.99
N VAL A 201 -17.56 -0.44 -3.55
CA VAL A 201 -16.66 -1.17 -4.45
C VAL A 201 -17.35 -2.40 -5.03
N THR A 202 -18.11 -3.16 -4.21
CA THR A 202 -18.91 -4.30 -4.71
C THR A 202 -19.85 -3.85 -5.83
N ASP A 203 -20.53 -2.72 -5.67
CA ASP A 203 -21.48 -2.21 -6.66
C ASP A 203 -20.76 -1.72 -7.93
N VAL A 204 -19.63 -1.04 -7.82
CA VAL A 204 -18.79 -0.65 -8.96
C VAL A 204 -18.34 -1.89 -9.75
N LYS A 205 -17.89 -2.94 -9.05
CA LYS A 205 -17.47 -4.20 -9.67
C LYS A 205 -18.63 -4.94 -10.33
N LYS A 206 -19.81 -5.01 -9.71
CA LYS A 206 -21.03 -5.58 -10.32
C LYS A 206 -21.47 -4.83 -11.59
N ASN A 207 -21.19 -3.53 -11.67
CA ASN A 207 -21.40 -2.73 -12.88
C ASN A 207 -20.33 -2.94 -13.96
N GLY A 208 -19.43 -3.92 -13.80
CA GLY A 208 -18.41 -4.25 -14.80
C GLY A 208 -17.28 -3.23 -14.93
N ARG A 209 -17.12 -2.33 -13.95
CA ARG A 209 -16.10 -1.27 -13.95
C ARG A 209 -14.86 -1.68 -13.16
N ILE A 210 -13.71 -1.15 -13.53
CA ILE A 210 -12.51 -1.15 -12.69
C ILE A 210 -12.77 -0.14 -11.56
N SER A 211 -12.64 -0.57 -10.30
CA SER A 211 -12.76 0.34 -9.16
C SER A 211 -11.46 1.12 -8.99
N LEU A 212 -11.55 2.45 -8.95
CA LEU A 212 -10.45 3.35 -8.61
C LEU A 212 -10.80 4.06 -7.30
N VAL A 213 -10.18 3.65 -6.20
CA VAL A 213 -10.33 4.30 -4.90
C VAL A 213 -9.25 5.37 -4.76
N LEU A 214 -9.70 6.62 -4.62
CA LEU A 214 -8.84 7.72 -4.22
C LEU A 214 -8.89 7.78 -2.70
N GLY A 215 -7.79 7.41 -2.07
CA GLY A 215 -7.72 7.22 -0.64
C GLY A 215 -7.61 8.50 0.16
N GLY A 216 -7.92 8.36 1.44
CA GLY A 216 -7.07 8.88 2.51
C GLY A 216 -6.12 7.78 2.97
N ASP A 217 -6.16 7.40 4.25
CA ASP A 217 -5.20 6.45 4.81
C ASP A 217 -5.37 4.99 4.33
N HIS A 218 -4.30 4.19 4.42
CA HIS A 218 -4.23 2.84 3.84
C HIS A 218 -5.12 1.80 4.55
N SER A 219 -5.74 2.13 5.70
CA SER A 219 -6.69 1.22 6.35
C SER A 219 -7.92 0.93 5.47
N LEU A 220 -8.22 1.81 4.52
CA LEU A 220 -9.31 1.68 3.54
C LEU A 220 -9.14 0.48 2.59
N ALA A 221 -7.93 -0.08 2.46
CA ALA A 221 -7.71 -1.28 1.66
C ALA A 221 -8.50 -2.49 2.19
N ILE A 222 -8.85 -2.52 3.49
CA ILE A 222 -9.73 -3.55 4.06
C ILE A 222 -11.06 -3.55 3.32
N GLY A 223 -11.66 -2.37 3.14
CA GLY A 223 -12.92 -2.16 2.45
C GLY A 223 -12.79 -2.39 0.94
N SER A 224 -11.79 -1.78 0.33
CA SER A 224 -11.58 -1.87 -1.12
C SER A 224 -11.39 -3.32 -1.58
N ILE A 225 -10.46 -4.05 -0.95
CA ILE A 225 -10.18 -5.44 -1.30
C ILE A 225 -11.34 -6.36 -0.93
N SER A 226 -11.99 -6.17 0.23
CA SER A 226 -13.16 -6.98 0.61
C SER A 226 -14.33 -6.81 -0.37
N GLY A 227 -14.61 -5.57 -0.79
CA GLY A 227 -15.64 -5.29 -1.78
C GLY A 227 -15.32 -5.88 -3.15
N HIS A 228 -14.06 -5.79 -3.58
CA HIS A 228 -13.61 -6.40 -4.82
C HIS A 228 -13.73 -7.93 -4.78
N ALA A 229 -13.30 -8.56 -3.68
CA ALA A 229 -13.35 -10.01 -3.51
C ALA A 229 -14.76 -10.60 -3.46
N LYS A 230 -15.78 -9.82 -3.10
CA LYS A 230 -17.20 -10.25 -3.17
C LYS A 230 -17.65 -10.55 -4.61
N VAL A 231 -17.04 -9.92 -5.61
CA VAL A 231 -17.35 -10.16 -7.04
C VAL A 231 -16.29 -11.03 -7.70
N HIS A 232 -15.03 -10.85 -7.32
CA HIS A 232 -13.89 -11.59 -7.86
C HIS A 232 -13.11 -12.29 -6.72
N PRO A 233 -13.61 -13.41 -6.18
CA PRO A 233 -12.99 -14.10 -5.04
C PRO A 233 -11.64 -14.74 -5.38
N ASP A 234 -11.28 -14.82 -6.67
CA ASP A 234 -9.99 -15.31 -7.14
C ASP A 234 -8.98 -14.20 -7.47
N LEU A 235 -9.27 -12.94 -7.08
CA LEU A 235 -8.33 -11.83 -7.28
C LEU A 235 -6.98 -12.10 -6.61
N CYS A 236 -5.95 -11.43 -7.13
CA CYS A 236 -4.64 -11.33 -6.50
C CYS A 236 -4.27 -9.87 -6.27
N VAL A 237 -3.36 -9.63 -5.33
CA VAL A 237 -2.95 -8.30 -4.89
C VAL A 237 -1.49 -8.04 -5.22
N VAL A 238 -1.22 -6.89 -5.82
CA VAL A 238 0.09 -6.28 -5.83
C VAL A 238 0.03 -5.10 -4.86
N TRP A 239 0.89 -5.11 -3.85
CA TRP A 239 0.96 -4.07 -2.82
C TRP A 239 2.26 -3.30 -2.99
N VAL A 240 2.17 -2.04 -3.43
CA VAL A 240 3.33 -1.16 -3.63
C VAL A 240 3.42 -0.18 -2.48
N ASP A 241 4.46 -0.32 -1.65
CA ASP A 241 4.51 0.34 -0.34
C ASP A 241 5.93 0.25 0.26
N ALA A 242 6.29 1.19 1.13
CA ALA A 242 7.49 1.09 1.96
C ALA A 242 7.31 0.11 3.13
N HIS A 243 6.07 -0.07 3.57
CA HIS A 243 5.63 -0.84 4.73
C HIS A 243 4.87 -2.09 4.28
N SER A 244 4.70 -3.03 5.20
CA SER A 244 3.97 -4.27 4.90
C SER A 244 2.51 -4.24 5.35
N ASP A 245 2.15 -3.31 6.23
CA ASP A 245 0.77 -3.07 6.65
C ASP A 245 0.03 -4.33 7.13
N ILE A 246 0.80 -5.22 7.78
CA ILE A 246 0.39 -6.58 8.14
C ILE A 246 0.47 -6.81 9.65
N ASN A 247 0.76 -5.77 10.44
CA ASN A 247 0.64 -5.87 11.89
C ASN A 247 -0.77 -6.35 12.26
N THR A 248 -0.84 -7.26 13.23
CA THR A 248 -2.10 -7.58 13.89
C THR A 248 -2.34 -6.61 15.05
N PRO A 249 -3.55 -6.59 15.64
CA PRO A 249 -3.82 -5.81 16.84
C PRO A 249 -2.91 -6.13 18.03
N GLN A 250 -2.27 -7.31 18.03
CA GLN A 250 -1.33 -7.74 19.06
C GLN A 250 0.13 -7.39 18.74
N THR A 251 0.50 -7.25 17.46
CA THR A 251 1.89 -6.97 17.07
C THR A 251 2.16 -5.50 16.86
N THR A 252 1.13 -4.71 16.54
CA THR A 252 1.27 -3.26 16.36
C THR A 252 1.83 -2.61 17.63
N SER A 253 2.78 -1.70 17.46
CA SER A 253 3.33 -0.87 18.55
C SER A 253 2.60 0.48 18.67
N SER A 254 1.98 0.94 17.57
CA SER A 254 1.37 2.26 17.45
C SER A 254 -0.13 2.26 17.70
N GLY A 255 -0.80 1.13 17.45
CA GLY A 255 -2.26 1.02 17.43
C GLY A 255 -2.93 1.74 16.26
N ASN A 256 -2.16 2.23 15.28
CA ASN A 256 -2.69 2.85 14.06
C ASN A 256 -3.14 1.75 13.10
N LEU A 257 -4.36 1.84 12.59
CA LEU A 257 -4.98 0.82 11.75
C LEU A 257 -4.52 0.88 10.28
N HIS A 258 -3.91 1.98 9.83
CA HIS A 258 -3.34 2.04 8.48
C HIS A 258 -2.18 1.06 8.27
N GLY A 259 -1.45 0.69 9.34
CA GLY A 259 -0.40 -0.33 9.29
C GLY A 259 -0.87 -1.76 9.59
N GLN A 260 -2.19 -2.01 9.58
CA GLN A 260 -2.78 -3.32 9.88
C GLN A 260 -3.67 -3.95 8.78
N PRO A 261 -4.03 -3.30 7.64
CA PRO A 261 -5.11 -3.75 6.77
C PRO A 261 -4.93 -5.18 6.25
N VAL A 262 -3.72 -5.59 5.89
CA VAL A 262 -3.48 -6.93 5.31
C VAL A 262 -3.75 -8.03 6.33
N SER A 263 -3.51 -7.76 7.62
CA SER A 263 -3.77 -8.75 8.68
C SER A 263 -5.24 -9.15 8.77
N PHE A 264 -6.17 -8.23 8.49
CA PHE A 264 -7.61 -8.47 8.46
C PHE A 264 -8.06 -9.25 7.21
N LEU A 265 -7.27 -9.22 6.15
CA LEU A 265 -7.63 -9.79 4.84
C LEU A 265 -7.10 -11.21 4.63
N LEU A 266 -6.04 -11.62 5.35
CA LEU A 266 -5.40 -12.93 5.21
C LEU A 266 -6.11 -14.05 5.97
N LYS A 267 -6.47 -15.11 5.25
CA LYS A 267 -7.13 -16.31 5.79
C LYS A 267 -6.28 -17.00 6.85
N GLU A 268 -4.97 -17.06 6.65
CA GLU A 268 -4.00 -17.70 7.54
C GLU A 268 -3.89 -16.99 8.89
N LEU A 269 -4.29 -15.71 8.98
CA LEU A 269 -4.29 -14.93 10.22
C LEU A 269 -5.66 -14.88 10.92
N LYS A 270 -6.71 -15.50 10.37
CA LYS A 270 -8.08 -15.46 10.95
C LYS A 270 -8.13 -15.81 12.44
N GLY A 271 -7.37 -16.83 12.88
CA GLY A 271 -7.33 -17.24 14.29
C GLY A 271 -6.40 -16.40 15.18
N LYS A 272 -5.74 -15.39 14.62
CA LYS A 272 -4.84 -14.46 15.32
C LYS A 272 -5.45 -13.06 15.46
N ILE A 273 -6.44 -12.72 14.65
CA ILE A 273 -7.20 -11.48 14.78
C ILE A 273 -8.32 -11.69 15.82
N PRO A 274 -8.37 -10.90 16.91
CA PRO A 274 -9.44 -10.99 17.90
C PRO A 274 -10.73 -10.37 17.35
N ASP A 275 -11.85 -10.59 18.04
CA ASP A 275 -13.09 -9.89 17.72
C ASP A 275 -12.96 -8.40 18.08
N ILE A 276 -12.90 -7.56 17.06
CA ILE A 276 -12.74 -6.12 17.21
C ILE A 276 -14.07 -5.41 16.91
N PRO A 277 -14.49 -4.48 17.78
CA PRO A 277 -15.65 -3.62 17.50
C PRO A 277 -15.53 -2.90 16.15
N GLY A 278 -16.53 -3.09 15.28
CA GLY A 278 -16.58 -2.47 13.94
C GLY A 278 -16.08 -3.35 12.79
N PHE A 279 -15.46 -4.51 13.07
CA PHE A 279 -14.86 -5.37 12.04
C PHE A 279 -15.52 -6.74 11.89
N SER A 280 -16.62 -7.02 12.60
CA SER A 280 -17.32 -8.31 12.52
C SER A 280 -17.89 -8.65 11.13
N TRP A 281 -18.01 -7.66 10.24
CA TRP A 281 -18.45 -7.85 8.85
C TRP A 281 -17.33 -8.36 7.94
N VAL A 282 -16.06 -8.26 8.37
CA VAL A 282 -14.90 -8.66 7.57
C VAL A 282 -14.80 -10.17 7.54
N THR A 283 -14.62 -10.72 6.33
CA THR A 283 -14.26 -12.12 6.12
C THR A 283 -12.95 -12.16 5.34
N PRO A 284 -11.88 -12.76 5.88
CA PRO A 284 -10.60 -12.84 5.18
C PRO A 284 -10.74 -13.44 3.79
N CYS A 285 -10.35 -12.68 2.77
CA CYS A 285 -10.60 -13.00 1.37
C CYS A 285 -9.33 -13.41 0.61
N LEU A 286 -8.15 -13.11 1.13
CA LEU A 286 -6.85 -13.43 0.53
C LEU A 286 -6.20 -14.63 1.23
N SER A 287 -5.41 -15.40 0.49
CA SER A 287 -4.43 -16.30 1.09
C SER A 287 -3.03 -15.68 0.93
N ALA A 288 -2.05 -16.11 1.73
CA ALA A 288 -0.68 -15.58 1.70
C ALA A 288 -0.01 -15.65 0.31
N LYS A 289 -0.43 -16.61 -0.52
CA LYS A 289 0.07 -16.78 -1.90
C LYS A 289 -0.55 -15.81 -2.92
N ASP A 290 -1.64 -15.15 -2.56
CA ASP A 290 -2.42 -14.30 -3.47
C ASP A 290 -2.00 -12.82 -3.39
N ILE A 291 -0.94 -12.50 -2.64
CA ILE A 291 -0.37 -11.15 -2.49
C ILE A 291 1.14 -11.15 -2.78
N VAL A 292 1.62 -10.09 -3.44
CA VAL A 292 3.04 -9.77 -3.60
C VAL A 292 3.28 -8.32 -3.17
N TYR A 293 4.28 -8.10 -2.31
CA TYR A 293 4.75 -6.76 -1.95
C TYR A 293 5.91 -6.30 -2.84
N ILE A 294 5.96 -5.00 -3.14
CA ILE A 294 7.07 -4.36 -3.87
C ILE A 294 7.38 -3.03 -3.17
N GLY A 295 8.65 -2.81 -2.80
CA GLY A 295 9.12 -1.53 -2.26
C GLY A 295 9.45 -1.52 -0.76
N LEU A 296 9.29 -2.68 -0.09
CA LEU A 296 9.47 -2.81 1.36
C LEU A 296 10.85 -2.32 1.81
N ARG A 297 10.86 -1.45 2.82
CA ARG A 297 12.09 -0.89 3.42
C ARG A 297 11.93 -0.37 4.85
N ASP A 298 10.72 -0.36 5.39
CA ASP A 298 10.46 -0.15 6.82
C ASP A 298 9.44 -1.17 7.31
N VAL A 299 9.93 -2.27 7.88
CA VAL A 299 9.12 -3.43 8.24
C VAL A 299 9.36 -3.77 9.70
N ASP A 300 8.30 -3.76 10.50
CA ASP A 300 8.39 -4.06 11.93
C ASP A 300 8.85 -5.51 12.16
N PRO A 301 9.49 -5.83 13.31
CA PRO A 301 9.90 -7.19 13.63
C PRO A 301 8.75 -8.21 13.60
N GLY A 302 7.57 -7.82 14.10
CA GLY A 302 6.37 -8.66 14.08
C GLY A 302 5.86 -8.92 12.67
N GLU A 303 5.91 -7.91 11.81
CA GLU A 303 5.53 -8.02 10.41
C GLU A 303 6.50 -8.90 9.62
N HIS A 304 7.81 -8.70 9.79
CA HIS A 304 8.82 -9.53 9.16
C HIS A 304 8.68 -11.00 9.58
N TYR A 305 8.36 -11.26 10.85
CA TYR A 305 8.03 -12.61 11.32
C TYR A 305 6.81 -13.19 10.59
N ILE A 306 5.74 -12.43 10.40
CA ILE A 306 4.54 -12.87 9.67
C ILE A 306 4.88 -13.17 8.20
N LEU A 307 5.58 -12.25 7.52
CA LEU A 307 6.00 -12.42 6.12
C LEU A 307 6.78 -13.71 5.92
N LYS A 308 7.78 -13.98 6.78
CA LYS A 308 8.59 -15.18 6.71
C LYS A 308 7.83 -16.44 7.10
N THR A 309 7.01 -16.39 8.15
CA THR A 309 6.26 -17.56 8.66
C THR A 309 5.21 -18.02 7.66
N LEU A 310 4.52 -17.09 7.01
CA LEU A 310 3.48 -17.39 6.02
C LEU A 310 4.04 -17.60 4.60
N GLY A 311 5.34 -17.36 4.39
CA GLY A 311 5.98 -17.48 3.07
C GLY A 311 5.40 -16.50 2.05
N ILE A 312 5.02 -15.29 2.49
CA ILE A 312 4.50 -14.27 1.59
C ILE A 312 5.61 -13.79 0.67
N LYS A 313 5.34 -13.72 -0.63
CA LYS A 313 6.32 -13.23 -1.62
C LYS A 313 6.41 -11.71 -1.50
N PHE A 314 7.62 -11.19 -1.40
CA PHE A 314 7.88 -9.76 -1.41
C PHE A 314 9.18 -9.46 -2.16
N PHE A 315 9.27 -8.23 -2.65
CA PHE A 315 10.47 -7.62 -3.20
C PHE A 315 10.74 -6.35 -2.41
N SER A 316 11.65 -6.43 -1.45
CA SER A 316 12.16 -5.27 -0.74
C SER A 316 13.00 -4.39 -1.67
N MET A 317 13.37 -3.20 -1.23
CA MET A 317 14.30 -2.37 -2.01
C MET A 317 15.64 -3.08 -2.28
N THR A 318 16.10 -3.96 -1.39
CA THR A 318 17.29 -4.80 -1.63
C THR A 318 17.10 -5.75 -2.82
N ASP A 319 15.90 -6.29 -3.02
CA ASP A 319 15.60 -7.16 -4.15
C ASP A 319 15.47 -6.34 -5.45
N VAL A 320 14.87 -5.15 -5.37
CA VAL A 320 14.79 -4.20 -6.50
C VAL A 320 16.18 -3.78 -6.96
N ASP A 321 17.07 -3.42 -6.03
CA ASP A 321 18.48 -3.08 -6.33
C ASP A 321 19.21 -4.23 -7.03
N LYS A 322 18.98 -5.45 -6.57
CA LYS A 322 19.66 -6.65 -7.09
C LYS A 322 19.14 -7.08 -8.46
N LEU A 323 17.82 -7.07 -8.65
CA LEU A 323 17.16 -7.66 -9.82
C LEU A 323 16.85 -6.62 -10.90
N GLY A 324 16.73 -5.36 -10.52
CA GLY A 324 16.10 -4.31 -11.31
C GLY A 324 14.59 -4.49 -11.40
N ILE A 325 13.86 -3.37 -11.52
CA ILE A 325 12.39 -3.39 -11.53
C ILE A 325 11.77 -4.25 -12.65
N GLY A 326 12.49 -4.38 -13.77
CA GLY A 326 12.10 -5.24 -14.89
C GLY A 326 11.89 -6.68 -14.46
N LYS A 327 12.88 -7.27 -13.80
CA LYS A 327 12.82 -8.66 -13.35
C LYS A 327 11.86 -8.85 -12.18
N VAL A 328 11.75 -7.86 -11.29
CA VAL A 328 10.76 -7.84 -10.20
C VAL A 328 9.33 -7.97 -10.75
N MET A 329 8.98 -7.20 -11.79
CA MET A 329 7.66 -7.27 -12.40
C MET A 329 7.43 -8.59 -13.14
N GLU A 330 8.42 -9.08 -13.88
CA GLU A 330 8.35 -10.39 -14.54
C GLU A 330 8.05 -11.52 -13.53
N GLU A 331 8.78 -11.55 -12.42
CA GLU A 331 8.57 -12.55 -11.37
C GLU A 331 7.24 -12.37 -10.64
N THR A 332 6.83 -11.13 -10.36
CA THR A 332 5.55 -10.83 -9.69
C THR A 332 4.37 -11.34 -10.52
N LEU A 333 4.35 -11.00 -11.82
CA LEU A 333 3.27 -11.43 -12.71
C LEU A 333 3.32 -12.95 -12.95
N SER A 334 4.51 -13.53 -13.12
CA SER A 334 4.65 -15.00 -13.23
C SER A 334 4.12 -15.72 -11.98
N TYR A 335 4.43 -15.21 -10.79
CA TYR A 335 3.99 -15.77 -9.52
C TYR A 335 2.46 -15.68 -9.35
N LEU A 336 1.86 -14.51 -9.57
CA LEU A 336 0.44 -14.28 -9.31
C LEU A 336 -0.49 -14.84 -10.40
N ILE A 337 -0.12 -14.65 -11.68
CA ILE A 337 -1.00 -14.93 -12.82
C ILE A 337 -0.44 -15.96 -13.81
N GLY A 338 0.79 -16.46 -13.60
CA GLY A 338 1.42 -17.43 -14.50
C GLY A 338 0.70 -18.79 -14.59
N ARG A 339 0.04 -19.21 -13.50
CA ARG A 339 -0.77 -20.45 -13.48
C ARG A 339 -2.19 -20.25 -14.02
N LYS A 340 -2.80 -19.11 -13.72
CA LYS A 340 -4.18 -18.78 -14.09
C LYS A 340 -4.32 -17.26 -14.18
N LYS A 341 -4.84 -16.76 -15.30
CA LYS A 341 -5.28 -15.37 -15.42
C LYS A 341 -6.40 -15.10 -14.42
N ARG A 342 -6.23 -14.06 -13.61
CA ARG A 342 -7.16 -13.64 -12.56
C ARG A 342 -7.12 -12.13 -12.38
N PRO A 343 -8.17 -11.51 -11.82
CA PRO A 343 -8.20 -10.08 -11.58
C PRO A 343 -7.05 -9.61 -10.68
N ILE A 344 -6.42 -8.49 -11.04
CA ILE A 344 -5.39 -7.84 -10.22
C ILE A 344 -6.03 -6.68 -9.47
N HIS A 345 -5.79 -6.64 -8.16
CA HIS A 345 -6.00 -5.49 -7.31
C HIS A 345 -4.62 -4.86 -7.04
N LEU A 346 -4.39 -3.64 -7.49
CA LEU A 346 -3.18 -2.88 -7.17
C LEU A 346 -3.49 -1.94 -6.00
N SER A 347 -2.91 -2.20 -4.83
CA SER A 347 -2.96 -1.26 -3.71
C SER A 347 -1.65 -0.47 -3.73
N PHE A 348 -1.72 0.83 -4.00
CA PHE A 348 -0.55 1.67 -4.17
C PHE A 348 -0.52 2.74 -3.08
N ASP A 349 0.40 2.58 -2.13
CA ASP A 349 0.81 3.64 -1.22
C ASP A 349 1.77 4.58 -1.95
N VAL A 350 1.50 5.88 -1.92
CA VAL A 350 2.42 6.86 -2.52
C VAL A 350 3.76 6.90 -1.81
N ASP A 351 3.84 6.46 -0.55
CA ASP A 351 5.10 6.35 0.18
C ASP A 351 5.95 5.13 -0.24
N GLY A 352 5.43 4.23 -1.08
CA GLY A 352 6.23 3.22 -1.78
C GLY A 352 7.30 3.85 -2.67
N LEU A 353 7.04 5.04 -3.20
CA LEU A 353 8.02 5.86 -3.92
C LEU A 353 8.92 6.64 -2.96
N ASP A 354 10.11 7.01 -3.43
CA ASP A 354 11.03 7.83 -2.64
C ASP A 354 10.41 9.20 -2.31
N PRO A 355 10.62 9.75 -1.10
CA PRO A 355 10.13 11.08 -0.71
C PRO A 355 10.62 12.23 -1.60
N ALA A 356 11.65 12.01 -2.43
CA ALA A 356 12.01 12.95 -3.50
C ALA A 356 10.91 13.12 -4.57
N PHE A 357 9.96 12.19 -4.69
CA PHE A 357 8.85 12.22 -5.64
C PHE A 357 7.49 12.39 -4.98
N THR A 358 7.30 11.82 -3.79
CA THR A 358 6.03 11.85 -3.04
C THR A 358 6.21 12.35 -1.60
N PRO A 359 6.77 13.56 -1.39
CA PRO A 359 7.06 14.08 -0.05
C PRO A 359 5.82 14.33 0.83
N ALA A 360 4.65 14.57 0.23
CA ALA A 360 3.43 14.92 0.95
C ALA A 360 2.65 13.65 1.37
N THR A 361 3.28 12.85 2.24
CA THR A 361 2.73 11.60 2.82
C THR A 361 3.03 11.51 4.34
N GLY A 362 2.32 10.65 5.06
CA GLY A 362 2.40 10.50 6.52
C GLY A 362 3.70 9.88 7.03
N THR A 363 4.22 8.88 6.32
CA THR A 363 5.30 7.97 6.71
C THR A 363 6.42 7.89 5.66
N PRO A 364 7.05 9.02 5.27
CA PRO A 364 8.06 9.01 4.22
C PRO A 364 9.33 8.25 4.66
N VAL A 365 9.72 7.23 3.90
CA VAL A 365 10.97 6.46 4.12
C VAL A 365 11.93 6.65 2.93
N PRO A 366 13.14 7.20 3.14
CA PRO A 366 14.15 7.37 2.07
C PRO A 366 14.60 6.06 1.43
N GLY A 367 15.18 6.16 0.23
CA GLY A 367 15.67 4.98 -0.51
C GLY A 367 14.54 4.20 -1.15
N GLY A 368 13.47 4.89 -1.56
CA GLY A 368 12.30 4.28 -2.16
C GLY A 368 12.39 4.07 -3.66
N LEU A 369 11.30 3.56 -4.24
CA LEU A 369 11.18 3.41 -5.68
C LEU A 369 11.29 4.78 -6.36
N SER A 370 12.03 4.84 -7.46
CA SER A 370 12.07 6.01 -8.31
C SER A 370 10.75 6.23 -9.05
N TYR A 371 10.52 7.45 -9.51
CA TYR A 371 9.39 7.77 -10.40
C TYR A 371 9.31 6.83 -11.63
N ARG A 372 10.47 6.48 -12.21
CA ARG A 372 10.54 5.60 -13.40
C ARG A 372 10.15 4.16 -13.09
N GLU A 373 10.45 3.69 -11.89
CA GLU A 373 10.10 2.34 -11.42
C GLU A 373 8.61 2.26 -11.09
N GLY A 374 8.06 3.29 -10.43
CA GLY A 374 6.62 3.43 -10.24
C GLY A 374 5.83 3.34 -11.54
N LEU A 375 6.23 4.14 -12.55
CA LEU A 375 5.61 4.06 -13.88
C LEU A 375 5.80 2.71 -14.56
N TYR A 376 6.96 2.07 -14.39
CA TYR A 376 7.21 0.76 -15.00
C TYR A 376 6.30 -0.32 -14.39
N ILE A 377 6.11 -0.32 -13.07
CA ILE A 377 5.17 -1.23 -12.38
C ILE A 377 3.77 -1.08 -12.99
N THR A 378 3.27 0.15 -13.11
CA THR A 378 1.91 0.41 -13.59
C THR A 378 1.73 0.14 -15.08
N GLU A 379 2.74 0.42 -15.91
CA GLU A 379 2.75 0.05 -17.33
C GLU A 379 2.67 -1.48 -17.51
N GLU A 380 3.47 -2.26 -16.76
CA GLU A 380 3.44 -3.73 -16.85
C GLU A 380 2.11 -4.31 -16.34
N ILE A 381 1.55 -3.74 -15.27
CA ILE A 381 0.21 -4.13 -14.78
C ILE A 381 -0.86 -3.81 -15.84
N TYR A 382 -0.83 -2.64 -16.48
CA TYR A 382 -1.76 -2.30 -17.56
C TYR A 382 -1.69 -3.30 -18.73
N LYS A 383 -0.46 -3.64 -19.16
CA LYS A 383 -0.20 -4.58 -20.28
C LYS A 383 -0.78 -5.97 -20.04
N THR A 384 -0.99 -6.38 -18.79
CA THR A 384 -1.66 -7.66 -18.49
C THR A 384 -3.11 -7.70 -18.98
N GLY A 385 -3.76 -6.54 -19.07
CA GLY A 385 -5.20 -6.41 -19.31
C GLY A 385 -6.08 -6.88 -18.14
N LEU A 386 -5.49 -7.20 -16.97
CA LEU A 386 -6.15 -7.85 -15.83
C LEU A 386 -6.36 -6.92 -14.62
N LEU A 387 -5.92 -5.66 -14.68
CA LEU A 387 -6.22 -4.68 -13.64
C LEU A 387 -7.75 -4.56 -13.45
N SER A 388 -8.19 -4.72 -12.21
CA SER A 388 -9.61 -4.80 -11.85
C SER A 388 -9.97 -3.94 -10.64
N GLY A 389 -9.01 -3.66 -9.75
CA GLY A 389 -9.15 -2.66 -8.70
C GLY A 389 -7.82 -1.92 -8.53
N LEU A 390 -7.90 -0.63 -8.21
CA LEU A 390 -6.77 0.25 -7.96
C LEU A 390 -7.08 1.15 -6.76
N ASP A 391 -6.18 1.16 -5.78
CA ASP A 391 -6.19 2.06 -4.65
C ASP A 391 -4.99 3.02 -4.76
N ILE A 392 -5.21 4.32 -4.63
CA ILE A 392 -4.17 5.36 -4.56
C ILE A 392 -4.26 6.03 -3.19
N MET A 393 -3.33 5.70 -2.30
CA MET A 393 -3.47 5.93 -0.86
C MET A 393 -2.44 6.94 -0.32
N GLU A 394 -2.69 7.44 0.89
CA GLU A 394 -1.75 8.24 1.72
C GLU A 394 -1.24 9.57 1.12
N VAL A 395 -1.89 10.10 0.07
CA VAL A 395 -1.64 11.48 -0.37
C VAL A 395 -2.14 12.47 0.71
N ASN A 396 -1.22 13.09 1.44
CA ASN A 396 -1.52 14.08 2.46
C ASN A 396 -1.04 15.48 2.04
N PRO A 397 -1.87 16.28 1.35
CA PRO A 397 -1.48 17.63 0.91
C PRO A 397 -1.12 18.58 2.06
N SER A 398 -1.53 18.29 3.31
CA SER A 398 -1.17 19.13 4.46
C SER A 398 0.28 18.95 4.95
N LEU A 399 0.95 17.87 4.52
CA LEU A 399 2.31 17.54 4.97
C LEU A 399 3.40 18.01 4.00
N GLY A 400 3.04 18.52 2.82
CA GLY A 400 3.99 19.19 1.94
C GLY A 400 4.51 20.47 2.58
N LYS A 401 5.83 20.60 2.74
CA LYS A 401 6.48 21.78 3.33
C LYS A 401 6.39 23.01 2.43
N THR A 402 6.22 22.78 1.13
CA THR A 402 6.02 23.83 0.13
C THR A 402 4.85 23.44 -0.80
N PRO A 403 4.21 24.41 -1.47
CA PRO A 403 3.22 24.11 -2.50
C PRO A 403 3.75 23.20 -3.60
N GLU A 404 5.04 23.32 -3.95
CA GLU A 404 5.71 22.47 -4.93
C GLU A 404 5.78 21.00 -4.47
N GLU A 405 6.03 20.72 -3.18
CA GLU A 405 5.99 19.36 -2.63
C GLU A 405 4.61 18.71 -2.78
N VAL A 406 3.54 19.49 -2.54
CA VAL A 406 2.17 19.02 -2.75
C VAL A 406 1.92 18.75 -4.24
N THR A 407 2.23 19.71 -5.11
CA THR A 407 2.08 19.55 -6.56
C THR A 407 2.86 18.34 -7.09
N ARG A 408 4.10 18.14 -6.63
CA ARG A 408 4.95 17.02 -7.04
C ARG A 408 4.36 15.66 -6.61
N THR A 409 3.87 15.55 -5.39
CA THR A 409 3.21 14.33 -4.88
C THR A 409 1.94 14.03 -5.68
N VAL A 410 1.06 15.03 -5.83
CA VAL A 410 -0.22 14.90 -6.54
C VAL A 410 -0.01 14.57 -8.01
N ASN A 411 0.91 15.26 -8.70
CA ASN A 411 1.20 14.98 -10.10
C ASN A 411 1.79 13.58 -10.30
N THR A 412 2.63 13.12 -9.36
CA THR A 412 3.16 11.76 -9.39
C THR A 412 2.04 10.74 -9.23
N ALA A 413 1.16 10.90 -8.25
CA ALA A 413 0.01 10.01 -8.05
C ALA A 413 -0.93 9.99 -9.27
N VAL A 414 -1.18 11.15 -9.90
CA VAL A 414 -1.94 11.23 -11.16
C VAL A 414 -1.23 10.47 -12.28
N ALA A 415 0.08 10.63 -12.45
CA ALA A 415 0.84 9.94 -13.49
C ALA A 415 0.84 8.41 -13.30
N ILE A 416 1.02 7.94 -12.07
CA ILE A 416 0.89 6.51 -11.69
C ILE A 416 -0.51 5.99 -12.06
N THR A 417 -1.55 6.76 -11.73
CA THR A 417 -2.94 6.40 -12.06
C THR A 417 -3.15 6.31 -13.56
N LEU A 418 -2.73 7.32 -14.33
CA LEU A 418 -2.90 7.34 -15.79
C LEU A 418 -2.15 6.20 -16.48
N SER A 419 -0.96 5.86 -15.98
CA SER A 419 -0.17 4.73 -16.47
C SER A 419 -0.89 3.39 -16.27
N CYS A 420 -1.61 3.20 -15.14
CA CYS A 420 -2.45 2.03 -14.92
C CYS A 420 -3.57 1.86 -15.96
N PHE A 421 -3.95 2.94 -16.66
CA PHE A 421 -5.02 2.96 -17.66
C PHE A 421 -4.53 3.21 -19.09
N GLY A 422 -3.22 3.09 -19.32
CA GLY A 422 -2.66 2.93 -20.66
C GLY A 422 -1.79 4.07 -21.16
N VAL A 423 -1.57 5.12 -20.36
CA VAL A 423 -0.55 6.12 -20.72
C VAL A 423 0.82 5.47 -20.68
N ALA A 424 1.47 5.41 -21.85
CA ALA A 424 2.77 4.79 -22.03
C ALA A 424 3.82 5.87 -22.31
N ARG A 425 5.02 5.71 -21.73
CA ARG A 425 6.13 6.66 -21.96
C ARG A 425 6.60 6.72 -23.41
N GLU A 426 6.40 5.67 -24.20
CA GLU A 426 6.71 5.66 -25.64
C GLU A 426 5.71 6.45 -26.50
N GLY A 427 4.59 6.89 -25.89
CA GLY A 427 3.51 7.60 -26.55
C GLY A 427 2.27 6.73 -26.76
N ASN A 428 1.16 7.38 -27.05
CA ASN A 428 -0.12 6.77 -27.38
C ASN A 428 -0.68 7.45 -28.62
N HIS A 429 -1.33 6.68 -29.49
CA HIS A 429 -2.05 7.20 -30.64
C HIS A 429 -3.36 6.45 -30.83
N LYS A 430 -4.37 7.13 -31.40
CA LYS A 430 -5.63 6.48 -31.78
C LYS A 430 -5.38 5.52 -32.96
N PRO A 431 -6.23 4.51 -33.16
CA PRO A 431 -6.13 3.61 -34.31
C PRO A 431 -6.68 4.29 -35.58
N ILE A 432 -6.09 5.42 -35.96
CA ILE A 432 -6.38 6.18 -37.19
C ILE A 432 -5.09 6.36 -38.00
N ASP A 433 -5.22 6.59 -39.30
CA ASP A 433 -4.09 7.01 -40.12
C ASP A 433 -3.79 8.50 -39.87
N TYR A 434 -2.69 8.77 -39.17
CA TYR A 434 -2.25 10.15 -38.89
C TYR A 434 -1.60 10.82 -40.10
N LEU A 435 -1.18 10.05 -41.12
CA LEU A 435 -0.64 10.59 -42.37
C LEU A 435 -1.75 10.91 -43.37
N ASN A 436 -2.91 10.23 -43.27
CA ASN A 436 -4.10 10.48 -44.08
C ASN A 436 -5.35 10.59 -43.17
N PRO A 437 -5.54 11.73 -42.49
CA PRO A 437 -6.68 11.90 -41.59
C PRO A 437 -8.02 11.80 -42.36
N PRO A 438 -9.05 11.17 -41.77
CA PRO A 438 -10.34 10.92 -42.40
C PRO A 438 -11.17 12.16 -42.69
#